data_AF-A0A899G1R9-F1
#
_entry.id   AF-A0A899G1R9-F1
#
_cell.length_a   1.000
_cell.length_b   1.000
_cell.length_c   1.000
_cell.angle_alpha   90.00
_cell.angle_beta   90.00
_cell.angle_gamma   90.00
#
_symmetry.space_group_name_H-M   'P 1'
#
loop_
_entity.id
_entity.type
_entity.pdbx_description
1 polymer ?
#
loop_
_entity_poly.entity_id
_entity_poly.type
_entity_poly.pdbx_seq_one_letter_code
_entity_poly.pdbx_strand_id
1 'polypeptide(L)'
;MRDFKRMQQDPPAGVSASPIADNVMLWNAVIIGPAETPFEDGTFRLIMQFDEQYPNKPPVFHPNVYTNGELCLDILQNRWSPTYDVAAILTKAAQLNKDNKKEYIRRVKETVFLLSFLLIINIVRQSLKQLKYILDRMNDILRLSTEKFYSYPFSKVPFVWKQLYAYASIVKAIIETEMHEKTAEIIKTLDMALIMTNGADIKAFIMTLLALQEPEINTDHQIQDFYPKKTANHEKIQFPIHYVECPSLEAFHRYMFNIKRPLIIKNSINHWPALAQDGWAKIKTLLNKTHQGLRIVPVEIGKNYTSEDWGQRLMPFYEFLEKYILQKKSSSNTKNEEKEIGYLAQHDLFSQIPALREQIVIPDYCFVTPPPIPFNQQEYIKEMPTLDEPLLNAWFGGEGTVSPLHTDPYHNILSQVVGWKYVRLYAPEEREGLYPRSIEGGIDMSNTSQVDLDNPDTKKFPKFLQANYVEGIIGPGDCLYIPVGWWHYVRSLSISFSVSFWWN
;
A
#
# COMPACT_ATOMS: atom_id res chain seq x y z
N MET A 1 39.26 -24.53 -27.40
CA MET A 1 39.04 -25.82 -26.68
C MET A 1 38.89 -25.64 -25.17
N ARG A 2 39.78 -24.88 -24.49
CA ARG A 2 39.65 -24.59 -23.04
C ARG A 2 38.34 -23.86 -22.71
N ASP A 3 38.02 -22.78 -23.43
CA ASP A 3 36.80 -21.99 -23.23
C ASP A 3 35.53 -22.81 -23.46
N PHE A 4 35.55 -23.74 -24.42
CA PHE A 4 34.39 -24.57 -24.75
C PHE A 4 34.09 -25.57 -23.64
N LYS A 5 35.14 -26.22 -23.11
CA LYS A 5 35.01 -27.08 -21.93
C LYS A 5 34.49 -26.29 -20.72
N ARG A 6 34.98 -25.06 -20.51
CA ARG A 6 34.51 -24.19 -19.42
C ARG A 6 33.02 -23.87 -19.54
N MET A 7 32.57 -23.45 -20.72
CA MET A 7 31.15 -23.13 -20.97
C MET A 7 30.24 -24.35 -20.91
N GLN A 8 30.72 -25.56 -21.22
CA GLN A 8 29.93 -26.80 -21.08
C GLN A 8 29.84 -27.32 -19.65
N GLN A 9 30.92 -27.20 -18.87
CA GLN A 9 31.01 -27.80 -17.53
C GLN A 9 30.48 -26.88 -16.43
N ASP A 10 30.67 -25.57 -16.57
CA ASP A 10 30.32 -24.58 -15.52
C ASP A 10 30.04 -23.20 -16.16
N PRO A 11 28.94 -23.05 -16.91
CA PRO A 11 28.55 -21.76 -17.49
C PRO A 11 28.09 -20.79 -16.39
N PRO A 12 28.48 -19.50 -16.45
CA PRO A 12 27.94 -18.49 -15.55
C PRO A 12 26.42 -18.36 -15.68
N ALA A 13 25.75 -18.04 -14.57
CA ALA A 13 24.30 -17.91 -14.56
C ALA A 13 23.81 -16.84 -15.55
N GLY A 14 22.79 -17.19 -16.35
CA GLY A 14 22.18 -16.26 -17.31
C GLY A 14 22.96 -16.05 -18.60
N VAL A 15 24.06 -16.76 -18.85
CA VAL A 15 24.77 -16.72 -20.13
C VAL A 15 24.98 -18.11 -20.72
N SER A 16 25.00 -18.21 -22.04
CA SER A 16 25.30 -19.43 -22.78
C SER A 16 26.12 -19.10 -24.02
N ALA A 17 27.04 -19.98 -24.42
CA ALA A 17 27.81 -19.81 -25.64
C ALA A 17 28.27 -21.15 -26.22
N SER A 18 28.22 -21.27 -27.55
CA SER A 18 28.64 -22.47 -28.28
C SER A 18 29.18 -22.11 -29.66
N PRO A 19 30.18 -22.86 -30.20
CA PRO A 19 30.56 -22.77 -31.60
C PRO A 19 29.39 -23.12 -32.53
N ILE A 20 29.41 -22.53 -33.72
CA ILE A 20 28.53 -22.88 -34.83
C ILE A 20 29.02 -24.22 -35.43
N ALA A 21 28.09 -25.08 -35.87
CA ALA A 21 28.38 -26.44 -36.32
C ALA A 21 29.49 -26.53 -37.38
N ASP A 22 29.52 -25.58 -38.32
CA ASP A 22 30.44 -25.59 -39.46
C ASP A 22 31.71 -24.75 -39.25
N ASN A 23 31.81 -24.02 -38.13
CA ASN A 23 32.99 -23.19 -37.86
C ASN A 23 33.23 -23.00 -36.35
N VAL A 24 34.24 -23.71 -35.83
CA VAL A 24 34.63 -23.65 -34.41
C VAL A 24 35.22 -22.30 -33.98
N MET A 25 35.57 -21.42 -34.92
CA MET A 25 36.07 -20.06 -34.69
C MET A 25 34.93 -19.02 -34.67
N LEU A 26 33.68 -19.43 -34.91
CA LEU A 26 32.49 -18.57 -34.79
C LEU A 26 31.56 -19.15 -33.74
N TRP A 27 31.19 -18.35 -32.75
CA TRP A 27 30.34 -18.78 -31.64
C TRP A 27 29.10 -17.91 -31.53
N ASN A 28 27.97 -18.58 -31.26
CA ASN A 28 26.75 -17.93 -30.84
C ASN A 28 26.72 -17.88 -29.31
N ALA A 29 26.53 -16.68 -28.77
CA ALA A 29 26.32 -16.47 -27.35
C ALA A 29 24.95 -15.84 -27.10
N VAL A 30 24.36 -16.20 -25.97
CA VAL A 30 23.07 -15.72 -25.50
C VAL A 30 23.25 -15.20 -24.07
N ILE A 31 22.77 -13.98 -23.82
CA ILE A 31 22.67 -13.41 -22.49
C ILE A 31 21.19 -13.24 -22.17
N ILE A 32 20.77 -13.81 -21.06
CA ILE A 32 19.46 -13.56 -20.46
C ILE A 32 19.55 -12.24 -19.69
N GLY A 33 18.57 -11.37 -19.91
CA GLY A 33 18.45 -10.12 -19.20
C GLY A 33 18.47 -10.32 -17.68
N PRO A 34 19.32 -9.60 -16.93
CA PRO A 34 19.38 -9.77 -15.48
C PRO A 34 18.05 -9.40 -14.83
N ALA A 35 17.64 -10.17 -13.81
CA ALA A 35 16.48 -9.86 -12.99
C ALA A 35 16.59 -8.46 -12.36
N GLU A 36 15.44 -7.81 -12.14
CA GLU A 36 15.32 -6.46 -11.61
C GLU A 36 15.98 -5.38 -12.49
N THR A 37 16.11 -5.60 -13.79
CA THR A 37 16.57 -4.59 -14.75
C THR A 37 15.51 -4.38 -15.84
N PRO A 38 15.52 -3.26 -16.58
CA PRO A 38 14.64 -3.07 -17.74
C PRO A 38 14.80 -4.13 -18.84
N PHE A 39 15.87 -4.92 -18.77
CA PHE A 39 16.20 -5.99 -19.70
C PHE A 39 15.72 -7.35 -19.24
N GLU A 40 15.18 -7.48 -18.01
CA GLU A 40 14.60 -8.71 -17.47
C GLU A 40 13.62 -9.34 -18.48
N ASP A 41 13.65 -10.68 -18.58
CA ASP A 41 12.96 -11.49 -19.61
C ASP A 41 13.42 -11.26 -21.08
N GLY A 42 14.33 -10.32 -21.33
CA GLY A 42 14.97 -10.11 -22.61
C GLY A 42 16.03 -11.18 -22.92
N THR A 43 16.15 -11.57 -24.19
CA THR A 43 17.21 -12.49 -24.66
C THR A 43 18.08 -11.79 -25.70
N PHE A 44 19.36 -11.58 -25.38
CA PHE A 44 20.32 -10.89 -26.23
C PHE A 44 21.23 -11.90 -26.92
N ARG A 45 21.18 -11.94 -28.25
CA ARG A 45 22.02 -12.81 -29.07
C ARG A 45 23.26 -12.06 -29.55
N LEU A 46 24.40 -12.74 -29.47
CA LEU A 46 25.72 -12.20 -29.75
C LEU A 46 26.48 -13.17 -30.64
N ILE A 47 27.31 -12.64 -31.54
CA ILE A 47 28.23 -13.43 -32.35
C ILE A 47 29.65 -13.08 -31.94
N MET A 48 30.43 -14.09 -31.57
CA MET A 48 31.85 -13.98 -31.22
C MET A 48 32.68 -14.66 -32.31
N GLN A 49 33.64 -13.93 -32.88
CA GLN A 49 34.56 -14.44 -33.89
C GLN A 49 35.98 -14.46 -33.34
N PHE A 50 36.58 -15.64 -33.35
CA PHE A 50 37.95 -15.88 -32.91
C PHE A 50 38.88 -15.89 -34.12
N ASP A 51 40.09 -15.39 -33.96
CA ASP A 51 41.19 -15.53 -34.92
C ASP A 51 42.35 -16.32 -34.29
N GLU A 52 43.40 -16.59 -35.05
CA GLU A 52 44.59 -17.31 -34.59
C GLU A 52 45.38 -16.56 -33.50
N GLN A 53 45.06 -15.29 -33.25
CA GLN A 53 45.72 -14.46 -32.25
C GLN A 53 45.05 -14.59 -30.88
N TYR A 54 43.89 -15.23 -30.76
CA TYR A 54 43.26 -15.53 -29.47
C TYR A 54 44.06 -16.59 -28.69
N PRO A 55 44.34 -16.41 -27.37
CA PRO A 55 43.85 -15.37 -26.47
C PRO A 55 44.77 -14.15 -26.33
N ASN A 56 45.86 -14.03 -27.11
CA ASN A 56 46.74 -12.86 -27.03
C ASN A 56 46.05 -11.56 -27.49
N LYS A 57 45.05 -11.68 -28.36
CA LYS A 57 44.14 -10.62 -28.79
C LYS A 57 42.69 -11.00 -28.47
N PRO A 58 41.81 -10.06 -28.09
CA PRO A 58 40.40 -10.34 -27.85
C PRO A 58 39.69 -10.82 -29.13
N PRO A 59 38.61 -11.62 -29.01
CA PRO A 59 37.78 -11.98 -30.14
C PRO A 59 37.00 -10.76 -30.66
N VAL A 60 36.65 -10.77 -31.94
CA VAL A 60 35.76 -9.77 -32.52
C VAL A 60 34.33 -10.05 -32.06
N PHE A 61 33.66 -9.02 -31.53
CA PHE A 61 32.36 -9.13 -30.88
C PHE A 61 31.32 -8.28 -31.64
N HIS A 62 30.25 -8.93 -32.12
CA HIS A 62 29.17 -8.24 -32.83
C HIS A 62 27.85 -8.32 -32.03
N PRO A 63 27.35 -7.19 -31.48
CA PRO A 63 26.02 -7.11 -30.89
C PRO A 63 24.94 -6.99 -31.96
N ASN A 64 23.82 -7.70 -31.80
CA ASN A 64 22.69 -7.62 -32.73
C ASN A 64 21.60 -6.64 -32.25
N VAL A 65 21.98 -5.47 -31.70
CA VAL A 65 21.07 -4.38 -31.28
C VAL A 65 21.60 -3.03 -31.82
N TYR A 66 20.85 -2.36 -32.70
CA TYR A 66 21.23 -1.11 -33.42
C TYR A 66 20.97 0.17 -32.59
N THR A 67 21.55 1.36 -32.80
CA THR A 67 22.14 2.01 -34.00
C THR A 67 23.47 2.77 -33.77
N ASN A 68 24.06 2.77 -32.57
CA ASN A 68 25.36 3.44 -32.33
C ASN A 68 26.55 2.50 -32.10
N GLY A 69 26.35 1.18 -32.09
CA GLY A 69 27.38 0.16 -32.39
C GLY A 69 28.60 0.06 -31.47
N GLU A 70 28.80 0.94 -30.49
CA GLU A 70 29.92 0.88 -29.56
C GLU A 70 29.55 0.11 -28.29
N LEU A 71 30.01 -1.14 -28.22
CA LEU A 71 30.05 -1.88 -26.96
C LEU A 71 31.36 -1.56 -26.22
N CYS A 72 31.26 -0.75 -25.16
CA CYS A 72 32.39 -0.33 -24.33
C CYS A 72 32.67 -1.37 -23.23
N LEU A 73 33.09 -2.58 -23.60
CA LEU A 73 33.75 -3.50 -22.67
C LEU A 73 35.23 -3.13 -22.62
N ASP A 74 35.67 -2.44 -21.57
CA ASP A 74 37.07 -2.03 -21.35
C ASP A 74 38.07 -3.20 -21.52
N ILE A 75 37.64 -4.42 -21.19
CA ILE A 75 38.42 -5.65 -21.35
C ILE A 75 38.62 -6.05 -22.81
N LEU A 76 37.76 -5.67 -23.75
CA LEU A 76 37.92 -5.97 -25.18
C LEU A 76 38.77 -4.90 -25.91
N GLN A 77 39.20 -3.86 -25.19
CA GLN A 77 40.02 -2.77 -25.68
C GLN A 77 41.35 -2.72 -24.91
N ASN A 78 41.55 -1.66 -24.10
CA ASN A 78 42.84 -1.36 -23.47
C ASN A 78 43.17 -2.22 -22.24
N ARG A 79 42.23 -3.04 -21.75
CA ARG A 79 42.41 -3.89 -20.55
C ARG A 79 42.34 -5.38 -20.85
N TRP A 80 42.56 -5.78 -22.10
CA TRP A 80 42.59 -7.20 -22.46
C TRP A 80 43.73 -7.93 -21.76
N SER A 81 43.44 -9.13 -21.28
CA SER A 81 44.42 -10.07 -20.72
C SER A 81 44.19 -11.45 -21.33
N PRO A 82 45.24 -12.17 -21.76
CA PRO A 82 45.13 -13.55 -22.26
C PRO A 82 44.61 -14.57 -21.24
N THR A 83 44.43 -14.13 -19.99
CA THR A 83 43.81 -14.91 -18.92
C THR A 83 42.29 -14.88 -18.95
N TYR A 84 41.67 -13.91 -19.64
CA TYR A 84 40.22 -13.86 -19.80
C TYR A 84 39.74 -14.95 -20.76
N ASP A 85 38.62 -15.57 -20.40
CA ASP A 85 37.93 -16.57 -21.18
C ASP A 85 36.54 -16.08 -21.63
N VAL A 86 35.88 -16.87 -22.47
CA VAL A 86 34.53 -16.56 -22.97
C VAL A 86 33.53 -16.31 -21.83
N ALA A 87 33.65 -17.07 -20.73
CA ALA A 87 32.79 -16.91 -19.55
C ALA A 87 32.98 -15.54 -18.89
N ALA A 88 34.22 -15.08 -18.72
CA ALA A 88 34.54 -13.77 -18.16
C ALA A 88 34.02 -12.63 -19.05
N ILE A 89 34.17 -12.75 -20.37
CA ILE A 89 33.67 -11.75 -21.33
C ILE A 89 32.14 -11.61 -21.23
N LEU A 90 31.41 -12.72 -21.27
CA LEU A 90 29.94 -12.73 -21.23
C LEU A 90 29.39 -12.32 -19.86
N THR A 91 30.06 -12.72 -18.78
CA THR A 91 29.71 -12.28 -17.42
C THR A 91 29.85 -10.77 -17.29
N LYS A 92 30.93 -10.20 -17.82
CA LYS A 92 31.13 -8.75 -17.77
C LYS A 92 30.15 -7.99 -18.68
N ALA A 93 29.77 -8.57 -19.82
CA ALA A 93 28.69 -8.05 -20.66
C ALA A 93 27.32 -8.07 -19.96
N ALA A 94 26.99 -9.17 -19.25
CA ALA A 94 25.77 -9.26 -18.45
C ALA A 94 25.79 -8.29 -17.26
N GLN A 95 26.95 -8.10 -16.63
CA GLN A 95 27.12 -7.13 -15.54
C GLN A 95 26.97 -5.69 -16.04
N LEU A 96 27.41 -5.37 -17.27
CA LEU A 96 27.19 -4.04 -17.86
C LEU A 96 25.69 -3.71 -18.00
N ASN A 97 24.85 -4.70 -18.32
CA ASN A 97 23.39 -4.53 -18.31
C ASN A 97 22.85 -4.24 -16.91
N LYS A 98 23.47 -4.80 -15.87
CA LYS A 98 23.12 -4.58 -14.46
C LYS A 98 23.60 -3.22 -13.94
N ASP A 99 24.82 -2.81 -14.28
CA ASP A 99 25.42 -1.54 -13.84
C ASP A 99 24.77 -0.34 -14.56
N ASN A 100 24.31 -0.54 -15.80
CA ASN A 100 23.48 0.43 -16.52
C ASN A 100 22.13 0.69 -15.85
N LYS A 101 21.69 -0.09 -14.85
CA LYS A 101 20.48 0.21 -14.06
C LYS A 101 20.57 1.56 -13.36
N LYS A 102 21.70 1.89 -12.73
CA LYS A 102 21.86 3.18 -12.01
C LYS A 102 21.91 4.36 -12.97
N GLU A 103 22.66 4.23 -14.05
CA GLU A 103 22.79 5.28 -15.07
C GLU A 103 21.50 5.43 -15.90
N TYR A 104 20.80 4.34 -16.20
CA TYR A 104 19.47 4.37 -16.83
C TYR A 104 18.43 4.98 -15.90
N ILE A 105 18.37 4.59 -14.61
CA ILE A 105 17.46 5.22 -13.64
C ILE A 105 17.82 6.69 -13.46
N ARG A 106 19.11 7.05 -13.38
CA ARG A 106 19.56 8.45 -13.31
C ARG A 106 19.16 9.23 -14.55
N ARG A 107 19.43 8.71 -15.75
CA ARG A 107 19.06 9.33 -17.02
C ARG A 107 17.57 9.38 -17.22
N VAL A 108 16.79 8.39 -16.79
CA VAL A 108 15.32 8.43 -16.80
C VAL A 108 14.84 9.45 -15.80
N LYS A 109 15.39 9.53 -14.57
CA LYS A 109 15.05 10.57 -13.60
C LYS A 109 15.40 11.97 -14.11
N GLU A 110 16.57 12.17 -14.72
CA GLU A 110 17.01 13.44 -15.31
C GLU A 110 16.21 13.79 -16.56
N THR A 111 15.97 12.84 -17.45
CA THR A 111 15.17 13.02 -18.66
C THR A 111 13.72 13.26 -18.30
N VAL A 112 13.16 12.59 -17.30
CA VAL A 112 11.80 12.82 -16.82
C VAL A 112 11.70 14.14 -16.07
N PHE A 113 12.69 14.54 -15.26
CA PHE A 113 12.69 15.84 -14.59
C PHE A 113 12.82 16.99 -15.60
N LEU A 114 13.74 16.87 -16.56
CA LEU A 114 13.90 17.81 -17.68
C LEU A 114 12.68 17.81 -18.59
N LEU A 115 12.10 16.64 -18.89
CA LEU A 115 10.84 16.54 -19.64
C LEU A 115 9.72 17.15 -18.82
N SER A 116 9.60 16.95 -17.51
CA SER A 116 8.54 17.58 -16.69
C SER A 116 8.63 19.10 -16.76
N PHE A 117 9.83 19.66 -16.62
CA PHE A 117 10.07 21.10 -16.65
C PHE A 117 9.94 21.70 -18.06
N LEU A 118 10.49 21.05 -19.08
CA LEU A 118 10.40 21.47 -20.48
C LEU A 118 9.02 21.23 -21.08
N LEU A 119 8.32 20.17 -20.68
CA LEU A 119 6.96 19.83 -21.12
C LEU A 119 5.96 20.79 -20.48
N ILE A 120 6.11 21.21 -19.21
CA ILE A 120 5.29 22.29 -18.65
C ILE A 120 5.48 23.60 -19.44
N ILE A 121 6.72 23.96 -19.78
CA ILE A 121 7.02 25.17 -20.58
C ILE A 121 6.53 25.04 -22.04
N ASN A 122 6.58 23.85 -22.64
CA ASN A 122 6.14 23.62 -24.02
C ASN A 122 4.63 23.38 -24.14
N ILE A 123 3.97 22.73 -23.18
CA ILE A 123 2.52 22.47 -23.17
C ILE A 123 1.77 23.80 -23.23
N VAL A 124 2.18 24.78 -22.44
CA VAL A 124 1.64 26.15 -22.45
C VAL A 124 1.79 26.85 -23.82
N ARG A 125 2.70 26.37 -24.68
CA ARG A 125 2.98 26.92 -26.02
C ARG A 125 2.47 26.06 -27.17
N GLN A 126 1.91 24.88 -26.91
CA GLN A 126 1.49 23.94 -27.95
C GLN A 126 0.01 24.07 -28.32
N SER A 127 -0.31 23.75 -29.57
CA SER A 127 -1.71 23.72 -30.02
C SER A 127 -2.47 22.58 -29.33
N LEU A 128 -3.78 22.77 -29.08
CA LEU A 128 -4.68 21.75 -28.52
C LEU A 128 -4.58 20.38 -29.22
N LYS A 129 -4.33 20.37 -30.54
CA LYS A 129 -4.17 19.15 -31.33
C LYS A 129 -2.95 18.33 -30.90
N GLN A 130 -1.84 18.99 -30.55
CA GLN A 130 -0.61 18.31 -30.09
C GLN A 130 -0.79 17.76 -28.67
N LEU A 131 -1.48 18.50 -27.80
CA LEU A 131 -1.81 18.04 -26.44
C LEU A 131 -2.61 16.73 -26.46
N LYS A 132 -3.59 16.62 -27.37
CA LYS A 132 -4.37 15.39 -27.54
C LYS A 132 -3.52 14.18 -27.92
N TYR A 133 -2.55 14.34 -28.84
CA TYR A 133 -1.65 13.24 -29.20
C TYR A 133 -0.77 12.79 -28.02
N ILE A 134 -0.30 13.73 -27.19
CA ILE A 134 0.48 13.40 -26.00
C ILE A 134 -0.41 12.67 -24.97
N LEU A 135 -1.64 13.15 -24.77
CA LEU A 135 -2.63 12.51 -23.90
C LEU A 135 -2.92 11.05 -24.32
N ASP A 136 -3.11 10.80 -25.62
CA ASP A 136 -3.30 9.44 -26.16
C ASP A 136 -2.10 8.53 -25.82
N ARG A 137 -0.88 9.04 -25.97
CA ARG A 137 0.34 8.29 -25.60
C ARG A 137 0.47 8.04 -24.11
N MET A 138 0.05 8.98 -23.27
CA MET A 138 0.03 8.77 -21.82
C MET A 138 -0.99 7.70 -21.44
N ASN A 139 -2.17 7.69 -22.07
CA ASN A 139 -3.17 6.64 -21.89
C ASN A 139 -2.64 5.26 -22.32
N ASP A 140 -1.88 5.17 -23.42
CA ASP A 140 -1.22 3.93 -23.85
C ASP A 140 -0.21 3.42 -22.78
N ILE A 141 0.60 4.31 -22.20
CA ILE A 141 1.57 3.96 -21.14
C ILE A 141 0.86 3.52 -19.86
N LEU A 142 -0.22 4.20 -19.47
CA LEU A 142 -1.03 3.82 -18.31
C LEU A 142 -1.63 2.43 -18.50
N ARG A 143 -2.23 2.15 -19.67
CA ARG A 143 -2.76 0.82 -20.01
C ARG A 143 -1.68 -0.25 -19.90
N LEU A 144 -0.52 -0.04 -20.52
CA LEU A 144 0.60 -0.99 -20.47
C LEU A 144 1.07 -1.23 -19.03
N SER A 145 1.22 -0.17 -18.23
CA SER A 145 1.68 -0.29 -16.84
C SER A 145 0.66 -1.03 -15.98
N THR A 146 -0.64 -0.79 -16.20
CA THR A 146 -1.73 -1.50 -15.52
C THR A 146 -1.75 -2.99 -15.88
N GLU A 147 -1.61 -3.36 -17.15
CA GLU A 147 -1.48 -4.77 -17.57
C GLU A 147 -0.30 -5.46 -16.87
N LYS A 148 0.80 -4.74 -16.69
CA LYS A 148 1.97 -5.24 -15.96
C LYS A 148 1.71 -5.38 -14.47
N PHE A 149 0.90 -4.54 -13.84
CA PHE A 149 0.50 -4.75 -12.44
C PHE A 149 -0.25 -6.07 -12.25
N TYR A 150 -1.07 -6.49 -13.21
CA TYR A 150 -1.78 -7.78 -13.17
C TYR A 150 -0.90 -8.98 -13.56
N SER A 151 0.30 -8.75 -14.09
CA SER A 151 1.24 -9.80 -14.48
C SER A 151 2.09 -10.32 -13.30
N TYR A 152 2.07 -9.64 -12.15
CA TYR A 152 2.83 -10.01 -10.96
C TYR A 152 1.93 -9.96 -9.71
N PRO A 153 2.23 -10.71 -8.64
CA PRO A 153 1.76 -10.35 -7.31
C PRO A 153 2.13 -8.88 -7.02
N PHE A 154 1.20 -8.07 -6.49
CA PHE A 154 1.39 -6.62 -6.39
C PHE A 154 2.65 -6.20 -5.61
N SER A 155 3.02 -6.97 -4.58
CA SER A 155 4.24 -6.78 -3.79
C SER A 155 5.54 -7.02 -4.57
N LYS A 156 5.46 -7.76 -5.69
CA LYS A 156 6.58 -8.10 -6.58
C LYS A 156 6.58 -7.33 -7.89
N VAL A 157 5.63 -6.42 -8.10
CA VAL A 157 5.59 -5.58 -9.30
C VAL A 157 6.91 -4.79 -9.41
N PRO A 158 7.65 -4.91 -10.53
CA PRO A 158 8.90 -4.19 -10.72
C PRO A 158 8.71 -2.67 -10.57
N PHE A 159 9.65 -2.04 -9.87
CA PHE A 159 9.59 -0.60 -9.55
C PHE A 159 9.42 0.29 -10.79
N VAL A 160 10.00 -0.10 -11.93
CA VAL A 160 9.90 0.66 -13.19
C VAL A 160 8.46 0.84 -13.67
N TRP A 161 7.58 -0.16 -13.48
CA TRP A 161 6.18 -0.06 -13.89
C TRP A 161 5.40 0.89 -12.97
N LYS A 162 5.68 0.85 -11.66
CA LYS A 162 5.13 1.80 -10.71
C LYS A 162 5.55 3.23 -11.08
N GLN A 163 6.83 3.41 -11.41
CA GLN A 163 7.38 4.70 -11.80
C GLN A 163 6.80 5.23 -13.13
N LEU A 164 6.65 4.39 -14.15
CA LEU A 164 6.01 4.76 -15.43
C LEU A 164 4.56 5.16 -15.24
N TYR A 165 3.79 4.39 -14.47
CA TYR A 165 2.39 4.69 -14.16
C TYR A 165 2.26 6.05 -13.45
N ALA A 166 3.12 6.28 -12.45
CA ALA A 166 3.22 7.53 -11.72
C ALA A 166 3.44 8.76 -12.63
N TYR A 167 4.46 8.71 -13.48
CA TYR A 167 4.79 9.84 -14.34
C TYR A 167 3.79 10.07 -15.46
N ALA A 168 3.27 8.99 -16.08
CA ALA A 168 2.24 9.11 -17.10
C ALA A 168 0.96 9.73 -16.53
N SER A 169 0.60 9.39 -15.28
CA SER A 169 -0.55 9.97 -14.58
C SER A 169 -0.36 11.47 -14.32
N ILE A 170 0.85 11.89 -13.92
CA ILE A 170 1.18 13.30 -13.74
C ILE A 170 1.03 14.08 -15.04
N VAL A 171 1.65 13.61 -16.13
CA VAL A 171 1.62 14.30 -17.42
C VAL A 171 0.19 14.37 -17.94
N LYS A 172 -0.56 13.27 -17.82
CA LYS A 172 -1.99 13.22 -18.14
C LYS A 172 -2.77 14.28 -17.37
N ALA A 173 -2.62 14.33 -16.04
CA ALA A 173 -3.33 15.29 -15.21
C ALA A 173 -3.02 16.75 -15.58
N ILE A 174 -1.76 17.08 -15.91
CA ILE A 174 -1.38 18.42 -16.38
C ILE A 174 -2.08 18.75 -17.69
N ILE A 175 -2.04 17.85 -18.67
CA ILE A 175 -2.68 18.06 -19.98
C ILE A 175 -4.20 18.22 -19.83
N GLU A 176 -4.83 17.36 -19.03
CA GLU A 176 -6.27 17.42 -18.76
C GLU A 176 -6.66 18.72 -18.05
N THR A 177 -5.81 19.23 -17.14
CA THR A 177 -6.01 20.54 -16.49
C THR A 177 -5.98 21.67 -17.52
N GLU A 178 -4.97 21.69 -18.40
CA GLU A 178 -4.83 22.70 -19.47
C GLU A 178 -5.94 22.62 -20.53
N MET A 179 -6.48 21.41 -20.76
CA MET A 179 -7.61 21.18 -21.66
C MET A 179 -8.97 21.48 -21.01
N HIS A 180 -9.00 21.89 -19.73
CA HIS A 180 -10.22 22.11 -18.95
C HIS A 180 -11.14 20.88 -18.92
N GLU A 181 -10.55 19.69 -18.83
CA GLU A 181 -11.30 18.44 -18.63
C GLU A 181 -11.91 18.39 -17.23
N LYS A 182 -12.81 17.42 -17.01
CA LYS A 182 -13.54 17.29 -15.74
C LYS A 182 -12.59 17.06 -14.56
N THR A 183 -12.68 17.90 -13.54
CA THR A 183 -11.89 17.83 -12.30
C THR A 183 -11.94 16.45 -11.63
N ALA A 184 -13.09 15.77 -11.69
CA ALA A 184 -13.26 14.42 -11.16
C ALA A 184 -12.30 13.39 -11.81
N GLU A 185 -12.09 13.46 -13.13
CA GLU A 185 -11.20 12.53 -13.84
C GLU A 185 -9.71 12.85 -13.56
N ILE A 186 -9.38 14.13 -13.40
CA ILE A 186 -8.04 14.58 -13.03
C ILE A 186 -7.69 14.09 -11.61
N ILE A 187 -8.56 14.35 -10.63
CA ILE A 187 -8.39 13.89 -9.25
C ILE A 187 -8.28 12.37 -9.19
N LYS A 188 -9.15 11.65 -9.91
CA LYS A 188 -9.09 10.19 -10.01
C LYS A 188 -7.74 9.71 -10.55
N THR A 189 -7.24 10.32 -11.63
CA THR A 189 -5.93 9.97 -12.19
C THR A 189 -4.80 10.17 -11.16
N LEU A 190 -4.81 11.29 -10.44
CA LEU A 190 -3.82 11.61 -9.41
C LEU A 190 -3.90 10.68 -8.18
N ASP A 191 -5.11 10.38 -7.69
CA ASP A 191 -5.30 9.45 -6.56
C ASP A 191 -4.91 8.03 -6.93
N MET A 192 -5.27 7.57 -8.13
CA MET A 192 -4.84 6.25 -8.61
C MET A 192 -3.30 6.18 -8.69
N ALA A 193 -2.62 7.25 -9.08
CA ALA A 193 -1.16 7.31 -9.05
C ALA A 193 -0.62 7.16 -7.62
N LEU A 194 -1.22 7.82 -6.62
CA LEU A 194 -0.82 7.66 -5.20
C LEU A 194 -1.03 6.22 -4.72
N ILE A 195 -2.21 5.66 -4.94
CA ILE A 195 -2.61 4.34 -4.45
C ILE A 195 -1.78 3.23 -5.10
N MET A 196 -1.61 3.27 -6.43
CA MET A 196 -0.97 2.19 -7.17
C MET A 196 0.56 2.22 -7.07
N THR A 197 1.16 3.35 -6.68
CA THR A 197 2.63 3.52 -6.69
C THR A 197 3.21 3.78 -5.31
N ASN A 198 2.38 3.97 -4.29
CA ASN A 198 2.74 4.39 -2.93
C ASN A 198 3.42 5.78 -2.86
N GLY A 199 3.50 6.51 -3.97
CA GLY A 199 3.85 7.93 -4.05
C GLY A 199 5.28 8.33 -3.63
N ALA A 200 6.14 7.45 -3.12
CA ALA A 200 7.36 7.83 -2.40
C ALA A 200 8.25 8.92 -3.05
N ASP A 201 8.42 8.91 -4.38
CA ASP A 201 9.28 9.87 -5.10
C ASP A 201 8.53 11.08 -5.72
N ILE A 202 7.19 11.03 -5.81
CA ILE A 202 6.39 12.03 -6.54
C ILE A 202 5.18 12.54 -5.77
N LYS A 203 4.95 12.06 -4.55
CA LYS A 203 3.80 12.37 -3.71
C LYS A 203 3.63 13.86 -3.52
N ALA A 204 4.71 14.58 -3.19
CA ALA A 204 4.67 16.03 -3.02
C ALA A 204 4.15 16.73 -4.29
N PHE A 205 4.59 16.28 -5.47
CA PHE A 205 4.14 16.86 -6.74
C PHE A 205 2.67 16.55 -7.04
N ILE A 206 2.23 15.30 -6.80
CA ILE A 206 0.81 14.94 -6.91
C ILE A 206 -0.04 15.78 -5.95
N MET A 207 0.40 15.97 -4.71
CA MET A 207 -0.34 16.79 -3.74
C MET A 207 -0.47 18.25 -4.20
N THR A 208 0.58 18.81 -4.79
CA THR A 208 0.51 20.15 -5.40
C THR A 208 -0.52 20.19 -6.53
N LEU A 209 -0.50 19.20 -7.45
CA LEU A 209 -1.47 19.16 -8.55
C LEU A 209 -2.91 18.99 -8.06
N LEU A 210 -3.14 18.17 -7.02
CA LEU A 210 -4.44 18.02 -6.37
C LEU A 210 -4.90 19.34 -5.77
N ALA A 211 -4.02 20.06 -5.06
CA ALA A 211 -4.35 21.35 -4.44
C ALA A 211 -4.70 22.45 -5.45
N LEU A 212 -4.26 22.34 -6.71
CA LEU A 212 -4.65 23.24 -7.80
C LEU A 212 -6.04 22.93 -8.37
N GLN A 213 -6.63 21.78 -8.03
CA GLN A 213 -7.95 21.41 -8.52
C GLN A 213 -9.04 22.08 -7.68
N GLU A 214 -9.87 22.88 -8.34
CA GLU A 214 -11.03 23.55 -7.72
C GLU A 214 -12.32 22.83 -8.14
N PRO A 215 -12.77 21.79 -7.41
CA PRO A 215 -14.00 21.08 -7.74
C PRO A 215 -15.23 21.96 -7.50
N GLU A 216 -16.19 21.88 -8.42
CA GLU A 216 -17.50 22.51 -8.24
C GLU A 216 -18.16 22.00 -6.96
N ILE A 217 -18.74 22.93 -6.18
CA ILE A 217 -19.49 22.58 -4.99
C ILE A 217 -20.77 21.89 -5.44
N ASN A 218 -20.87 20.59 -5.16
CA ASN A 218 -22.11 19.86 -5.40
C ASN A 218 -23.14 20.25 -4.32
N THR A 219 -24.07 21.15 -4.69
CA THR A 219 -25.17 21.61 -3.83
C THR A 219 -26.31 20.59 -3.70
N ASP A 220 -26.33 19.54 -4.53
CA ASP A 220 -27.41 18.55 -4.59
C ASP A 220 -27.26 17.43 -3.56
N HIS A 221 -26.11 17.34 -2.89
CA HIS A 221 -25.99 16.44 -1.76
C HIS A 221 -26.90 16.97 -0.64
N GLN A 222 -28.10 16.43 -0.54
CA GLN A 222 -29.01 16.58 0.60
C GLN A 222 -28.44 15.79 1.78
N ILE A 223 -27.54 16.43 2.51
CA ILE A 223 -26.70 15.77 3.52
C ILE A 223 -27.26 16.05 4.91
N GLN A 224 -27.72 15.01 5.59
CA GLN A 224 -27.91 15.07 7.04
C GLN A 224 -26.59 14.77 7.73
N ASP A 225 -26.08 15.73 8.49
CA ASP A 225 -24.86 15.55 9.29
C ASP A 225 -24.95 14.36 10.24
N PHE A 226 -23.80 13.81 10.60
CA PHE A 226 -23.71 12.74 11.57
C PHE A 226 -23.99 13.31 12.96
N TYR A 227 -25.20 13.07 13.45
CA TYR A 227 -25.51 13.15 14.88
C TYR A 227 -25.74 11.76 15.44
N PRO A 228 -24.77 10.83 15.30
CA PRO A 228 -24.94 9.51 15.85
C PRO A 228 -25.14 9.72 17.35
N LYS A 229 -26.05 8.95 17.93
CA LYS A 229 -26.23 8.91 19.38
C LYS A 229 -25.73 7.57 19.88
N LYS A 230 -25.22 7.53 21.10
CA LYS A 230 -24.92 6.27 21.77
C LYS A 230 -26.20 5.43 21.76
N THR A 231 -26.16 4.29 21.10
CA THR A 231 -27.29 3.37 21.06
C THR A 231 -27.55 2.85 22.47
N ALA A 232 -28.81 2.94 22.91
CA ALA A 232 -29.20 2.46 24.24
C ALA A 232 -29.26 0.92 24.29
N ASN A 233 -29.51 0.28 23.15
CA ASN A 233 -29.68 -1.16 23.00
C ASN A 233 -28.35 -1.90 22.78
N HIS A 234 -27.46 -1.83 23.76
CA HIS A 234 -26.29 -2.71 23.80
C HIS A 234 -26.39 -3.62 25.02
N GLU A 235 -25.82 -4.81 24.89
CA GLU A 235 -25.71 -5.73 26.01
C GLU A 235 -24.90 -5.10 27.14
N LYS A 236 -25.29 -5.43 28.38
CA LYS A 236 -24.62 -4.91 29.58
C LYS A 236 -23.18 -5.44 29.60
N ILE A 237 -22.22 -4.51 29.64
CA ILE A 237 -20.79 -4.79 29.86
C ILE A 237 -20.62 -5.63 31.14
N GLN A 238 -20.08 -6.83 30.99
CA GLN A 238 -19.84 -7.80 32.06
C GLN A 238 -18.42 -7.66 32.63
N PHE A 239 -17.41 -7.58 31.76
CA PHE A 239 -16.00 -7.52 32.14
C PHE A 239 -15.37 -6.21 31.63
N PRO A 240 -15.60 -5.08 32.32
CA PRO A 240 -15.21 -3.78 31.81
C PRO A 240 -13.70 -3.62 31.66
N ILE A 241 -13.28 -3.03 30.55
CA ILE A 241 -11.92 -2.50 30.39
C ILE A 241 -11.72 -1.37 31.40
N HIS A 242 -10.57 -1.37 32.08
CA HIS A 242 -10.20 -0.30 33.00
C HIS A 242 -10.08 1.03 32.24
N TYR A 243 -10.52 2.13 32.87
CA TYR A 243 -10.39 3.46 32.28
C TYR A 243 -9.63 4.41 33.19
N VAL A 244 -8.95 5.36 32.56
CA VAL A 244 -8.23 6.45 33.21
C VAL A 244 -8.47 7.76 32.44
N GLU A 245 -8.46 8.88 33.15
CA GLU A 245 -8.56 10.19 32.53
C GLU A 245 -7.16 10.78 32.36
N CYS A 246 -6.79 11.10 31.11
CA CYS A 246 -5.56 11.79 30.72
C CYS A 246 -4.34 11.48 31.62
N PRO A 247 -3.90 10.22 31.72
CA PRO A 247 -2.74 9.84 32.52
C PRO A 247 -1.49 10.57 32.02
N SER A 248 -0.57 10.87 32.95
CA SER A 248 0.76 11.35 32.55
C SER A 248 1.50 10.28 31.72
N LEU A 249 2.44 10.71 30.88
CA LEU A 249 3.28 9.78 30.11
C LEU A 249 3.99 8.76 31.00
N GLU A 250 4.46 9.20 32.18
CA GLU A 250 5.07 8.31 33.16
C GLU A 250 4.09 7.27 33.70
N ALA A 251 2.86 7.68 34.05
CA ALA A 251 1.84 6.76 34.52
C ALA A 251 1.45 5.73 33.45
N PHE A 252 1.31 6.19 32.20
CA PHE A 252 1.04 5.31 31.06
C PHE A 252 2.20 4.34 30.81
N HIS A 253 3.45 4.81 30.82
CA HIS A 253 4.63 3.97 30.68
C HIS A 253 4.70 2.89 31.77
N ARG A 254 4.52 3.26 33.05
CA ARG A 254 4.45 2.27 34.15
C ARG A 254 3.30 1.28 33.96
N TYR A 255 2.15 1.72 33.44
CA TYR A 255 1.03 0.84 33.15
C TYR A 255 1.37 -0.17 32.05
N MET A 256 2.02 0.27 30.97
CA MET A 256 2.48 -0.62 29.89
C MET A 256 3.43 -1.70 30.42
N PHE A 257 4.39 -1.34 31.28
CA PHE A 257 5.39 -2.30 31.79
C PHE A 257 4.82 -3.26 32.84
N ASN A 258 3.99 -2.76 33.76
CA ASN A 258 3.57 -3.53 34.94
C ASN A 258 2.24 -4.26 34.75
N ILE A 259 1.30 -3.66 34.01
CA ILE A 259 -0.07 -4.18 33.90
C ILE A 259 -0.29 -4.91 32.58
N LYS A 260 0.25 -4.41 31.46
CA LYS A 260 0.20 -5.05 30.13
C LYS A 260 -1.22 -5.45 29.66
N ARG A 261 -2.24 -4.68 30.03
CA ARG A 261 -3.65 -4.91 29.68
C ARG A 261 -4.22 -3.76 28.85
N PRO A 262 -5.37 -3.95 28.15
CA PRO A 262 -6.08 -2.87 27.51
C PRO A 262 -6.48 -1.77 28.49
N LEU A 263 -6.57 -0.54 27.99
CA LEU A 263 -6.88 0.65 28.78
C LEU A 263 -7.70 1.63 27.94
N ILE A 264 -8.80 2.13 28.50
CA ILE A 264 -9.53 3.27 27.91
C ILE A 264 -8.97 4.55 28.52
N ILE A 265 -8.39 5.40 27.68
CA ILE A 265 -7.84 6.70 28.02
C ILE A 265 -8.86 7.75 27.58
N LYS A 266 -9.40 8.50 28.54
CA LYS A 266 -10.37 9.57 28.27
C LYS A 266 -9.69 10.93 28.28
N ASN A 267 -10.31 11.89 27.58
CA ASN A 267 -9.94 13.30 27.59
C ASN A 267 -8.51 13.60 27.09
N SER A 268 -7.86 12.67 26.36
CA SER A 268 -6.53 12.86 25.78
C SER A 268 -6.57 13.59 24.44
N ILE A 269 -7.63 13.39 23.65
CA ILE A 269 -7.72 13.89 22.27
C ILE A 269 -8.82 14.92 22.05
N ASN A 270 -9.54 15.35 23.10
CA ASN A 270 -10.67 16.29 23.00
C ASN A 270 -10.32 17.65 22.34
N HIS A 271 -9.04 17.98 22.28
CA HIS A 271 -8.52 19.19 21.64
C HIS A 271 -8.39 19.07 20.11
N TRP A 272 -8.60 17.89 19.52
CA TRP A 272 -8.50 17.69 18.08
C TRP A 272 -9.59 18.49 17.34
N PRO A 273 -9.23 19.25 16.29
CA PRO A 273 -10.20 19.89 15.41
C PRO A 273 -11.21 18.91 14.80
N ALA A 274 -10.81 17.65 14.60
CA ALA A 274 -11.70 16.60 14.11
C ALA A 274 -12.92 16.34 15.02
N LEU A 275 -12.81 16.61 16.33
CA LEU A 275 -13.86 16.46 17.34
C LEU A 275 -14.70 17.73 17.55
N ALA A 276 -14.34 18.84 16.91
CA ALA A 276 -15.08 20.09 17.02
C ALA A 276 -16.51 19.97 16.45
N GLN A 277 -17.37 20.95 16.77
CA GLN A 277 -18.76 20.98 16.29
C GLN A 277 -18.88 21.02 14.76
N ASP A 278 -17.90 21.63 14.09
CA ASP A 278 -17.71 21.69 12.65
C ASP A 278 -16.68 20.67 12.13
N GLY A 279 -16.27 19.72 12.97
CA GLY A 279 -15.30 18.66 12.67
C GLY A 279 -15.86 17.52 11.81
N TRP A 280 -15.33 16.31 11.98
CA TRP A 280 -15.63 15.17 11.10
C TRP A 280 -17.05 14.61 11.24
N ALA A 281 -17.76 14.95 12.32
CA ALA A 281 -19.19 14.65 12.43
C ALA A 281 -20.04 15.41 11.39
N LYS A 282 -19.49 16.47 10.78
CA LYS A 282 -20.12 17.19 9.67
C LYS A 282 -19.68 16.59 8.34
N ILE A 283 -20.65 16.09 7.58
CA ILE A 283 -20.34 15.52 6.27
C ILE A 283 -19.88 16.62 5.32
N LYS A 284 -20.43 17.83 5.42
CA LYS A 284 -19.95 18.98 4.64
C LYS A 284 -18.45 19.22 4.87
N THR A 285 -17.98 19.08 6.12
CA THR A 285 -16.56 19.19 6.44
C THR A 285 -15.74 18.09 5.79
N LEU A 286 -16.21 16.84 5.83
CA LEU A 286 -15.54 15.72 5.17
C LEU A 286 -15.49 15.89 3.65
N LEU A 287 -16.60 16.30 3.01
CA LEU A 287 -16.64 16.57 1.58
C LEU A 287 -15.66 17.68 1.21
N ASN A 288 -15.67 18.81 1.92
CA ASN A 288 -14.74 19.91 1.66
C ASN A 288 -13.28 19.45 1.76
N LYS A 289 -12.93 18.68 2.80
CA LYS A 289 -11.57 18.14 2.99
C LYS A 289 -11.17 17.09 1.95
N THR A 290 -12.14 16.49 1.28
CA THR A 290 -11.95 15.45 0.26
C THR A 290 -12.31 15.96 -1.14
N HIS A 291 -12.07 17.25 -1.43
CA HIS A 291 -12.33 17.85 -2.75
C HIS A 291 -13.78 17.60 -3.21
N GLN A 292 -14.74 17.99 -2.37
CA GLN A 292 -16.17 17.71 -2.54
C GLN A 292 -16.49 16.21 -2.63
N GLY A 293 -15.68 15.37 -1.98
CA GLY A 293 -15.81 13.91 -1.99
C GLY A 293 -15.25 13.22 -3.23
N LEU A 294 -14.57 13.93 -4.14
CA LEU A 294 -14.01 13.36 -5.36
C LEU A 294 -12.77 12.50 -5.14
N ARG A 295 -12.14 12.58 -3.95
CA ARG A 295 -10.96 11.76 -3.64
C ARG A 295 -11.32 10.27 -3.67
N ILE A 296 -10.46 9.46 -4.29
CA ILE A 296 -10.68 8.01 -4.43
C ILE A 296 -10.21 7.29 -3.17
N VAL A 297 -11.06 6.44 -2.60
CA VAL A 297 -10.76 5.66 -1.39
C VAL A 297 -11.01 4.16 -1.61
N PRO A 298 -10.20 3.29 -0.98
CA PRO A 298 -10.48 1.86 -0.93
C PRO A 298 -11.58 1.57 0.09
N VAL A 299 -12.56 0.78 -0.33
CA VAL A 299 -13.69 0.35 0.49
C VAL A 299 -13.79 -1.16 0.41
N GLU A 300 -13.77 -1.81 1.57
CA GLU A 300 -14.12 -3.21 1.71
C GLU A 300 -15.64 -3.37 1.59
N ILE A 301 -16.08 -4.35 0.80
CA ILE A 301 -17.48 -4.66 0.53
C ILE A 301 -17.73 -6.11 0.97
N GLY A 302 -18.83 -6.33 1.68
CA GLY A 302 -19.21 -7.65 2.22
C GLY A 302 -19.29 -7.64 3.74
N LYS A 303 -19.66 -8.76 4.36
CA LYS A 303 -19.85 -8.84 5.83
C LYS A 303 -18.58 -8.47 6.60
N ASN A 304 -17.44 -9.07 6.24
CA ASN A 304 -16.10 -8.79 6.76
C ASN A 304 -15.05 -9.56 5.94
N TYR A 305 -13.76 -9.27 6.14
CA TYR A 305 -12.65 -9.90 5.40
C TYR A 305 -12.47 -11.42 5.60
N THR A 306 -13.24 -12.04 6.49
CA THR A 306 -13.24 -13.50 6.67
C THR A 306 -14.38 -14.21 5.94
N SER A 307 -15.25 -13.46 5.26
CA SER A 307 -16.44 -13.97 4.56
C SER A 307 -16.16 -14.15 3.07
N GLU A 308 -16.81 -15.13 2.42
CA GLU A 308 -16.57 -15.46 0.99
C GLU A 308 -17.04 -14.35 0.03
N ASP A 309 -18.00 -13.52 0.46
CA ASP A 309 -18.53 -12.37 -0.27
C ASP A 309 -17.63 -11.12 -0.19
N TRP A 310 -16.50 -11.19 0.52
CA TRP A 310 -15.61 -10.05 0.71
C TRP A 310 -14.85 -9.67 -0.56
N GLY A 311 -14.80 -8.36 -0.82
CA GLY A 311 -13.93 -7.78 -1.83
C GLY A 311 -13.57 -6.34 -1.51
N GLN A 312 -12.64 -5.77 -2.27
CA GLN A 312 -12.25 -4.36 -2.15
C GLN A 312 -12.54 -3.63 -3.46
N ARG A 313 -13.08 -2.40 -3.35
CA ARG A 313 -13.33 -1.53 -4.49
C ARG A 313 -12.79 -0.13 -4.23
N LEU A 314 -12.19 0.47 -5.26
CA LEU A 314 -11.83 1.88 -5.27
C LEU A 314 -13.04 2.69 -5.77
N MET A 315 -13.44 3.71 -5.02
CA MET A 315 -14.56 4.59 -5.39
C MET A 315 -14.33 6.02 -4.88
N PRO A 316 -15.00 7.03 -5.46
CA PRO A 316 -15.03 8.36 -4.87
C PRO A 316 -15.59 8.34 -3.44
N PHE A 317 -15.03 9.19 -2.58
CA PHE A 317 -15.47 9.32 -1.20
C PHE A 317 -16.94 9.71 -1.06
N TYR A 318 -17.48 10.55 -1.96
CA TYR A 318 -18.92 10.89 -1.95
C TYR A 318 -19.79 9.65 -2.24
N GLU A 319 -19.35 8.76 -3.14
CA GLU A 319 -20.08 7.54 -3.49
C GLU A 319 -20.12 6.61 -2.28
N PHE A 320 -18.99 6.47 -1.58
CA PHE A 320 -18.91 5.72 -0.33
C PHE A 320 -19.92 6.24 0.71
N LEU A 321 -19.94 7.57 0.91
CA LEU A 321 -20.87 8.21 1.83
C LEU A 321 -22.33 7.96 1.46
N GLU A 322 -22.72 8.16 0.20
CA GLU A 322 -24.11 8.01 -0.24
C GLU A 322 -24.58 6.56 -0.17
N LYS A 323 -23.76 5.62 -0.65
CA LYS A 323 -24.12 4.21 -0.80
C LYS A 323 -24.09 3.47 0.53
N TYR A 324 -23.03 3.64 1.32
CA TYR A 324 -22.78 2.77 2.49
C TYR A 324 -23.03 3.45 3.83
N ILE A 325 -22.93 4.78 3.90
CA ILE A 325 -23.08 5.52 5.16
C ILE A 325 -24.47 6.12 5.32
N LEU A 326 -24.93 6.93 4.35
CA LEU A 326 -26.18 7.68 4.43
C LEU A 326 -27.39 6.83 4.06
N GLN A 327 -27.22 5.90 3.12
CA GLN A 327 -28.24 4.94 2.69
C GLN A 327 -29.60 5.61 2.51
N LYS A 328 -29.70 6.49 1.49
CA LYS A 328 -30.98 7.09 1.07
C LYS A 328 -32.01 5.97 1.03
N LYS A 329 -33.06 6.05 1.87
CA LYS A 329 -34.18 5.11 1.83
C LYS A 329 -34.75 5.14 0.42
N SER A 330 -34.35 4.22 -0.44
CA SER A 330 -35.04 4.00 -1.70
C SER A 330 -36.48 3.68 -1.34
N SER A 331 -37.41 4.44 -1.91
CA SER A 331 -38.86 4.30 -1.75
C SER A 331 -39.41 2.98 -2.33
N SER A 332 -38.55 1.99 -2.62
CA SER A 332 -38.92 0.67 -3.10
C SER A 332 -39.05 -0.30 -1.93
N ASN A 333 -40.30 -0.63 -1.62
CA ASN A 333 -40.73 -1.72 -0.73
C ASN A 333 -40.34 -3.11 -1.29
N THR A 334 -39.05 -3.38 -1.49
CA THR A 334 -38.55 -4.74 -1.76
C THR A 334 -37.94 -5.30 -0.48
N LYS A 335 -38.72 -6.14 0.18
CA LYS A 335 -38.28 -6.97 1.32
C LYS A 335 -37.24 -7.98 0.82
N ASN A 336 -36.17 -8.16 1.60
CA ASN A 336 -35.18 -9.25 1.54
C ASN A 336 -33.98 -9.13 0.58
N GLU A 337 -33.46 -7.94 0.30
CA GLU A 337 -32.03 -7.85 -0.09
C GLU A 337 -31.20 -7.59 1.17
N GLU A 338 -30.29 -8.52 1.49
CA GLU A 338 -29.30 -8.29 2.53
C GLU A 338 -28.51 -7.03 2.20
N LYS A 339 -28.43 -6.16 3.19
CA LYS A 339 -27.86 -4.83 3.04
C LYS A 339 -26.35 -4.95 2.86
N GLU A 340 -25.85 -4.64 1.66
CA GLU A 340 -24.42 -4.62 1.35
C GLU A 340 -23.69 -3.65 2.31
N ILE A 341 -22.71 -4.16 3.05
CA ILE A 341 -21.91 -3.39 4.01
C ILE A 341 -20.66 -2.87 3.28
N GLY A 342 -20.34 -1.60 3.49
CA GLY A 342 -19.12 -0.97 3.01
C GLY A 342 -18.30 -0.42 4.18
N TYR A 343 -17.00 -0.69 4.19
CA TYR A 343 -16.09 -0.25 5.25
C TYR A 343 -14.78 0.27 4.68
N LEU A 344 -14.47 1.55 4.89
CA LEU A 344 -13.13 2.10 4.66
C LEU A 344 -12.28 1.71 5.86
N ALA A 345 -11.55 0.61 5.72
CA ALA A 345 -10.76 0.00 6.79
C ALA A 345 -9.28 -0.04 6.45
N GLN A 346 -8.44 0.06 7.49
CA GLN A 346 -6.99 -0.16 7.44
C GLN A 346 -6.27 0.58 6.29
N HIS A 347 -6.69 1.82 6.02
CA HIS A 347 -6.10 2.65 4.97
C HIS A 347 -5.39 3.85 5.57
N ASP A 348 -4.19 4.15 5.08
CA ASP A 348 -3.47 5.38 5.39
C ASP A 348 -4.07 6.58 4.60
N LEU A 349 -5.32 6.88 4.95
CA LEU A 349 -6.10 7.96 4.35
C LEU A 349 -5.44 9.33 4.61
N PHE A 350 -4.71 9.46 5.72
CA PHE A 350 -4.14 10.72 6.17
C PHE A 350 -2.94 11.13 5.35
N SER A 351 -2.12 10.17 4.91
CA SER A 351 -1.03 10.47 4.02
C SER A 351 -1.52 10.73 2.58
N GLN A 352 -2.69 10.20 2.21
CA GLN A 352 -3.36 10.53 0.94
C GLN A 352 -4.08 11.89 0.99
N ILE A 353 -4.70 12.26 2.12
CA ILE A 353 -5.54 13.45 2.25
C ILE A 353 -5.02 14.33 3.42
N PRO A 354 -4.01 15.19 3.17
CA PRO A 354 -3.40 16.03 4.20
C PRO A 354 -4.40 16.91 4.98
N ALA A 355 -5.44 17.41 4.31
CA ALA A 355 -6.50 18.20 4.95
C ALA A 355 -7.26 17.46 6.07
N LEU A 356 -7.29 16.13 6.04
CA LEU A 356 -7.77 15.30 7.16
C LEU A 356 -6.67 15.10 8.21
N ARG A 357 -5.42 14.83 7.78
CA ARG A 357 -4.27 14.66 8.68
C ARG A 357 -4.04 15.87 9.60
N GLU A 358 -4.29 17.08 9.10
CA GLU A 358 -4.17 18.35 9.85
C GLU A 358 -5.20 18.51 10.98
N GLN A 359 -6.21 17.64 11.07
CA GLN A 359 -7.27 17.73 12.09
C GLN A 359 -7.02 16.83 13.30
N ILE A 360 -5.91 16.08 13.29
CA ILE A 360 -5.52 15.11 14.31
C ILE A 360 -4.05 15.27 14.63
N VAL A 361 -3.65 14.79 15.81
CA VAL A 361 -2.25 14.75 16.26
C VAL A 361 -1.97 13.34 16.75
N ILE A 362 -0.74 12.85 16.60
CA ILE A 362 -0.35 11.56 17.18
C ILE A 362 -0.42 11.69 18.70
N PRO A 363 -1.16 10.84 19.43
CA PRO A 363 -1.17 10.88 20.89
C PRO A 363 0.25 10.70 21.45
N ASP A 364 0.65 11.55 22.41
CA ASP A 364 2.01 11.54 22.98
C ASP A 364 2.42 10.15 23.54
N TYR A 365 1.42 9.37 23.96
CA TYR A 365 1.57 7.98 24.43
C TYR A 365 2.28 7.06 23.42
N CYS A 366 2.18 7.33 22.12
CA CYS A 366 2.84 6.55 21.07
C CYS A 366 4.36 6.76 21.02
N PHE A 367 4.90 7.78 21.70
CA PHE A 367 6.34 8.03 21.77
C PHE A 367 7.01 7.43 23.02
N VAL A 368 6.25 6.67 23.80
CA VAL A 368 6.78 5.89 24.91
C VAL A 368 7.31 4.56 24.38
N THR A 369 8.55 4.22 24.73
CA THR A 369 9.14 2.92 24.41
C THR A 369 8.32 1.80 25.05
N PRO A 370 7.75 0.87 24.27
CA PRO A 370 6.98 -0.24 24.82
C PRO A 370 7.88 -1.29 25.49
N PRO A 371 7.32 -2.15 26.36
CA PRO A 371 8.05 -3.30 26.87
C PRO A 371 8.32 -4.32 25.75
N PRO A 372 9.42 -5.09 25.82
CA PRO A 372 9.68 -6.14 24.85
C PRO A 372 8.63 -7.24 24.91
N ILE A 373 8.40 -7.89 23.76
CA ILE A 373 7.51 -9.05 23.64
C ILE A 373 8.07 -10.17 24.53
N PRO A 374 7.26 -10.75 25.45
CA PRO A 374 7.69 -11.88 26.26
C PRO A 374 8.16 -13.07 25.42
N PHE A 375 9.23 -13.75 25.86
CA PHE A 375 9.85 -14.85 25.10
C PHE A 375 8.85 -15.97 24.71
N ASN A 376 7.92 -16.31 25.60
CA ASN A 376 6.89 -17.31 25.34
C ASN A 376 5.80 -16.88 24.33
N GLN A 377 5.79 -15.61 23.92
CA GLN A 377 4.86 -15.08 22.94
C GLN A 377 5.51 -14.84 21.57
N GLN A 378 6.85 -14.83 21.49
CA GLN A 378 7.61 -14.59 20.24
C GLN A 378 7.40 -15.68 19.17
N GLU A 379 6.88 -16.85 19.55
CA GLU A 379 6.54 -17.91 18.59
C GLU A 379 5.38 -17.50 17.66
N TYR A 380 4.46 -16.65 18.13
CA TYR A 380 3.25 -16.28 17.40
C TYR A 380 2.98 -14.78 17.31
N ILE A 381 3.75 -13.95 18.02
CA ILE A 381 3.78 -12.50 17.82
C ILE A 381 5.02 -12.18 16.98
N LYS A 382 4.79 -11.71 15.76
CA LYS A 382 5.86 -11.33 14.84
C LYS A 382 6.51 -10.02 15.29
N GLU A 383 7.81 -10.06 15.52
CA GLU A 383 8.59 -8.84 15.75
C GLU A 383 8.74 -8.06 14.43
N MET A 384 8.42 -6.78 14.47
CA MET A 384 8.44 -5.88 13.32
C MET A 384 9.62 -4.92 13.41
N PRO A 385 10.18 -4.45 12.28
CA PRO A 385 11.19 -3.40 12.29
C PRO A 385 10.70 -2.18 13.06
N THR A 386 11.60 -1.54 13.81
CA THR A 386 11.30 -0.29 14.52
C THR A 386 10.82 0.76 13.54
N LEU A 387 9.72 1.41 13.89
CA LEU A 387 9.13 2.49 13.11
C LEU A 387 9.78 3.82 13.49
N ASP A 388 10.11 4.65 12.49
CA ASP A 388 10.57 6.02 12.73
C ASP A 388 9.44 6.90 13.30
N GLU A 389 8.21 6.67 12.83
CA GLU A 389 6.98 7.31 13.29
C GLU A 389 5.83 6.29 13.35
N PRO A 390 4.84 6.48 14.24
CA PRO A 390 3.66 5.63 14.27
C PRO A 390 2.93 5.55 12.92
N LEU A 391 2.45 4.36 12.55
CA LEU A 391 1.61 4.17 11.36
C LEU A 391 0.17 4.56 11.67
N LEU A 392 -0.45 5.34 10.79
CA LEU A 392 -1.83 5.80 10.98
C LEU A 392 -2.76 5.08 10.01
N ASN A 393 -3.88 4.57 10.51
CA ASN A 393 -4.94 4.03 9.67
C ASN A 393 -6.30 4.65 10.02
N ALA A 394 -7.08 4.91 8.97
CA ALA A 394 -8.46 5.36 9.07
C ALA A 394 -9.42 4.16 9.09
N TRP A 395 -10.47 4.28 9.91
CA TRP A 395 -11.54 3.31 10.03
C TRP A 395 -12.88 4.04 9.97
N PHE A 396 -13.53 4.06 8.81
CA PHE A 396 -14.79 4.75 8.59
C PHE A 396 -15.85 3.82 8.01
N GLY A 397 -16.96 3.62 8.72
CA GLY A 397 -18.03 2.72 8.34
C GLY A 397 -19.38 3.06 8.95
N GLY A 398 -20.43 2.41 8.43
CA GLY A 398 -21.79 2.51 8.97
C GLY A 398 -21.98 1.74 10.28
N GLU A 399 -23.17 1.85 10.86
CA GLU A 399 -23.56 1.01 12.00
C GLU A 399 -23.54 -0.47 11.59
N GLY A 400 -22.99 -1.32 12.45
CA GLY A 400 -22.89 -2.76 12.23
C GLY A 400 -21.63 -3.21 11.50
N THR A 401 -20.73 -2.32 11.08
CA THR A 401 -19.43 -2.77 10.55
C THR A 401 -18.62 -3.49 11.63
N VAL A 402 -18.00 -4.61 11.24
CA VAL A 402 -17.28 -5.51 12.14
C VAL A 402 -15.86 -5.70 11.64
N SER A 403 -14.89 -5.55 12.55
CA SER A 403 -13.56 -6.13 12.42
C SER A 403 -13.55 -7.44 13.22
N PRO A 404 -13.50 -8.61 12.55
CA PRO A 404 -13.39 -9.92 13.20
C PRO A 404 -12.29 -9.99 14.25
N LEU A 405 -12.37 -10.99 15.13
CA LEU A 405 -11.37 -11.15 16.19
C LEU A 405 -9.99 -11.46 15.60
N HIS A 406 -9.04 -10.55 15.80
CA HIS A 406 -7.67 -10.67 15.28
C HIS A 406 -6.66 -10.04 16.23
N THR A 407 -5.37 -10.21 15.93
CA THR A 407 -4.25 -9.58 16.65
C THR A 407 -3.31 -8.87 15.68
N ASP A 408 -2.69 -7.80 16.16
CA ASP A 408 -1.76 -6.95 15.41
C ASP A 408 -0.33 -7.10 15.93
N PRO A 409 0.69 -6.91 15.08
CA PRO A 409 2.10 -7.03 15.47
C PRO A 409 2.66 -5.73 16.09
N TYR A 410 1.82 -4.77 16.43
CA TYR A 410 2.20 -3.48 17.02
C TYR A 410 1.37 -3.19 18.28
N HIS A 411 1.87 -2.29 19.13
CA HIS A 411 1.00 -1.60 20.08
C HIS A 411 0.08 -0.65 19.30
N ASN A 412 -1.15 -0.47 19.78
CA ASN A 412 -2.15 0.32 19.06
C ASN A 412 -2.92 1.25 20.01
N ILE A 413 -3.12 2.50 19.58
CA ILE A 413 -4.08 3.43 20.17
C ILE A 413 -5.16 3.64 19.14
N LEU A 414 -6.35 3.09 19.41
CA LEU A 414 -7.54 3.32 18.61
C LEU A 414 -8.29 4.52 19.18
N SER A 415 -8.18 5.66 18.51
CA SER A 415 -8.82 6.92 18.87
C SER A 415 -10.17 7.06 18.18
N GLN A 416 -11.24 7.25 18.95
CA GLN A 416 -12.59 7.35 18.44
C GLN A 416 -12.97 8.83 18.20
N VAL A 417 -13.30 9.18 16.95
CA VAL A 417 -13.59 10.57 16.55
C VAL A 417 -15.09 10.79 16.33
N VAL A 418 -15.75 9.90 15.60
CA VAL A 418 -17.18 9.97 15.32
C VAL A 418 -17.85 8.67 15.75
N GLY A 419 -18.98 8.75 16.45
CA GLY A 419 -19.79 7.57 16.79
C GLY A 419 -19.20 6.69 17.90
N TRP A 420 -19.78 5.51 18.07
CA TRP A 420 -19.42 4.55 19.12
C TRP A 420 -19.01 3.20 18.56
N LYS A 421 -18.05 2.56 19.21
CA LYS A 421 -17.65 1.20 18.95
C LYS A 421 -17.71 0.37 20.21
N TYR A 422 -18.24 -0.84 20.08
CA TYR A 422 -18.08 -1.89 21.06
C TYR A 422 -16.78 -2.64 20.75
N VAL A 423 -16.02 -2.93 21.80
CA VAL A 423 -14.77 -3.68 21.71
C VAL A 423 -14.77 -4.84 22.69
N ARG A 424 -14.23 -5.98 22.26
CA ARG A 424 -13.94 -7.13 23.12
C ARG A 424 -12.52 -7.59 22.88
N LEU A 425 -11.74 -7.76 23.94
CA LEU A 425 -10.33 -8.11 23.87
C LEU A 425 -10.00 -9.32 24.74
N TYR A 426 -9.11 -10.16 24.23
CA TYR A 426 -8.61 -11.36 24.89
C TYR A 426 -7.08 -11.27 24.99
N ALA A 427 -6.54 -11.74 26.10
CA ALA A 427 -5.10 -11.74 26.31
C ALA A 427 -4.41 -12.71 25.32
N PRO A 428 -3.13 -12.49 24.98
CA PRO A 428 -2.38 -13.40 24.11
C PRO A 428 -2.41 -14.87 24.59
N GLU A 429 -2.46 -15.09 25.91
CA GLU A 429 -2.52 -16.41 26.53
C GLU A 429 -3.81 -17.19 26.21
N GLU A 430 -4.89 -16.49 25.85
CA GLU A 430 -6.17 -17.11 25.50
C GLU A 430 -6.17 -17.69 24.07
N ARG A 431 -5.07 -17.52 23.31
CA ARG A 431 -4.91 -17.91 21.89
C ARG A 431 -5.49 -19.29 21.56
N GLU A 432 -5.26 -20.31 22.38
CA GLU A 432 -5.80 -21.65 22.13
C GLU A 432 -7.34 -21.71 22.08
N GLY A 433 -8.01 -20.91 22.93
CA GLY A 433 -9.46 -20.82 22.97
C GLY A 433 -10.04 -20.00 21.82
N LEU A 434 -9.21 -19.26 21.09
CA LEU A 434 -9.62 -18.37 20.00
C LEU A 434 -9.44 -19.02 18.62
N TYR A 435 -8.91 -20.24 18.54
CA TYR A 435 -8.81 -21.01 17.30
C TYR A 435 -8.26 -20.18 16.11
N PRO A 436 -6.98 -19.77 16.14
CA PRO A 436 -6.37 -19.05 15.04
C PRO A 436 -6.57 -19.78 13.70
N ARG A 437 -6.72 -19.03 12.62
CA ARG A 437 -6.76 -19.59 11.26
C ARG A 437 -5.39 -20.11 10.85
N SER A 438 -5.36 -20.83 9.73
CA SER A 438 -4.14 -21.34 9.11
C SER A 438 -3.79 -20.52 7.87
N ILE A 439 -2.82 -20.99 7.09
CA ILE A 439 -2.51 -20.42 5.78
C ILE A 439 -3.70 -20.68 4.84
N GLU A 440 -4.22 -19.63 4.22
CA GLU A 440 -5.32 -19.66 3.25
C GLU A 440 -4.84 -18.97 1.96
N GLY A 441 -4.89 -19.67 0.81
CA GLY A 441 -4.45 -19.09 -0.47
C GLY A 441 -2.97 -18.65 -0.52
N GLY A 442 -2.11 -19.19 0.35
CA GLY A 442 -0.71 -18.78 0.49
C GLY A 442 -0.48 -17.55 1.38
N ILE A 443 -1.55 -17.03 2.00
CA ILE A 443 -1.51 -15.92 2.95
C ILE A 443 -1.64 -16.50 4.36
N ASP A 444 -0.74 -16.10 5.26
CA ASP A 444 -0.81 -16.48 6.68
C ASP A 444 -1.92 -15.69 7.37
N MET A 445 -2.99 -16.38 7.77
CA MET A 445 -4.13 -15.81 8.49
C MET A 445 -4.10 -16.14 9.99
N SER A 446 -2.99 -16.63 10.53
CA SER A 446 -2.87 -17.08 11.93
C SER A 446 -2.97 -15.99 12.99
N ASN A 447 -3.08 -14.72 12.56
CA ASN A 447 -3.43 -13.59 13.41
C ASN A 447 -4.94 -13.35 13.51
N THR A 448 -5.78 -14.11 12.79
CA THR A 448 -7.24 -13.97 12.78
C THR A 448 -7.90 -15.24 13.34
N SER A 449 -8.95 -15.07 14.14
CA SER A 449 -9.72 -16.16 14.75
C SER A 449 -10.68 -16.82 13.75
N GLN A 450 -10.95 -18.11 13.94
CA GLN A 450 -12.04 -18.81 13.26
C GLN A 450 -13.41 -18.58 13.92
N VAL A 451 -13.45 -18.03 15.13
CA VAL A 451 -14.69 -17.81 15.90
C VAL A 451 -15.36 -16.53 15.43
N ASP A 452 -16.60 -16.65 14.91
CA ASP A 452 -17.47 -15.51 14.68
C ASP A 452 -18.12 -15.09 16.00
N LEU A 453 -17.75 -13.92 16.53
CA LEU A 453 -18.26 -13.44 17.82
C LEU A 453 -19.74 -13.02 17.77
N ASP A 454 -20.27 -12.72 16.58
CA ASP A 454 -21.69 -12.38 16.42
C ASP A 454 -22.57 -13.64 16.39
N ASN A 455 -21.99 -14.80 16.07
CA ASN A 455 -22.68 -16.09 16.10
C ASN A 455 -21.70 -17.27 16.36
N PRO A 456 -21.21 -17.44 17.60
CA PRO A 456 -20.16 -18.41 17.88
C PRO A 456 -20.69 -19.85 17.81
N ASP A 457 -20.08 -20.69 16.96
CA ASP A 457 -20.31 -22.13 16.95
C ASP A 457 -19.59 -22.80 18.13
N THR A 458 -20.25 -22.84 19.28
CA THR A 458 -19.69 -23.40 20.51
C THR A 458 -19.48 -24.91 20.47
N LYS A 459 -20.12 -25.62 19.52
CA LYS A 459 -19.87 -27.06 19.31
C LYS A 459 -18.56 -27.28 18.57
N LYS A 460 -18.27 -26.45 17.57
CA LYS A 460 -17.00 -26.47 16.83
C LYS A 460 -15.84 -25.89 17.64
N PHE A 461 -16.11 -24.87 18.46
CA PHE A 461 -15.09 -24.13 19.22
C PHE A 461 -15.33 -24.19 20.74
N PRO A 462 -15.34 -25.39 21.37
CA PRO A 462 -15.73 -25.53 22.77
C PRO A 462 -14.79 -24.83 23.76
N LYS A 463 -13.49 -24.67 23.44
CA LYS A 463 -12.53 -23.95 24.31
C LYS A 463 -12.84 -22.45 24.40
N PHE A 464 -13.51 -21.88 23.40
CA PHE A 464 -13.83 -20.45 23.37
C PHE A 464 -14.69 -20.01 24.57
N LEU A 465 -15.56 -20.89 25.06
CA LEU A 465 -16.41 -20.62 26.22
C LEU A 465 -15.65 -20.40 27.52
N GLN A 466 -14.39 -20.84 27.59
CA GLN A 466 -13.53 -20.71 28.77
C GLN A 466 -12.56 -19.52 28.64
N ALA A 467 -12.51 -18.88 27.47
CA ALA A 467 -11.56 -17.81 27.21
C ALA A 467 -11.96 -16.53 27.95
N ASN A 468 -11.04 -15.99 28.75
CA ASN A 468 -11.29 -14.76 29.50
C ASN A 468 -11.19 -13.53 28.59
N TYR A 469 -12.09 -12.57 28.79
CA TYR A 469 -12.08 -11.33 28.01
C TYR A 469 -12.33 -10.10 28.87
N VAL A 470 -12.00 -8.96 28.28
CA VAL A 470 -12.46 -7.64 28.72
C VAL A 470 -13.20 -6.97 27.58
N GLU A 471 -14.15 -6.10 27.88
CA GLU A 471 -14.97 -5.43 26.89
C GLU A 471 -15.32 -4.00 27.31
N GLY A 472 -15.71 -3.19 26.34
CA GLY A 472 -16.04 -1.80 26.59
C GLY A 472 -16.68 -1.12 25.39
N ILE A 473 -17.11 0.12 25.62
CA ILE A 473 -17.57 1.02 24.57
C ILE A 473 -16.68 2.24 24.58
N ILE A 474 -16.12 2.57 23.43
CA ILE A 474 -15.43 3.83 23.17
C ILE A 474 -16.34 4.75 22.37
N GLY A 475 -16.42 6.01 22.80
CA GLY A 475 -17.14 7.08 22.13
C GLY A 475 -16.22 8.22 21.70
N PRO A 476 -16.77 9.28 21.07
CA PRO A 476 -15.97 10.42 20.61
C PRO A 476 -15.11 11.00 21.74
N GLY A 477 -13.80 11.09 21.51
CA GLY A 477 -12.83 11.59 22.49
C GLY A 477 -12.11 10.51 23.32
N ASP A 478 -12.58 9.26 23.26
CA ASP A 478 -11.93 8.14 23.92
C ASP A 478 -10.80 7.55 23.05
N CYS A 479 -9.71 7.13 23.69
CA CYS A 479 -8.65 6.33 23.09
C CYS A 479 -8.61 4.94 23.75
N LEU A 480 -8.59 3.88 22.96
CA LEU A 480 -8.35 2.52 23.45
C LEU A 480 -6.89 2.14 23.18
N TYR A 481 -6.13 1.91 24.25
CA TYR A 481 -4.83 1.26 24.16
C TYR A 481 -5.02 -0.26 24.07
N ILE A 482 -4.44 -0.84 23.02
CA ILE A 482 -4.39 -2.28 22.74
C ILE A 482 -2.91 -2.69 22.79
N PRO A 483 -2.47 -3.45 23.80
CA PRO A 483 -1.10 -3.94 23.83
C PRO A 483 -0.83 -4.93 22.69
N VAL A 484 0.42 -4.97 22.20
CA VAL A 484 0.82 -5.92 21.16
C VAL A 484 0.41 -7.36 21.52
N GLY A 485 -0.07 -8.10 20.53
CA GLY A 485 -0.51 -9.49 20.72
C GLY A 485 -1.92 -9.67 21.28
N TRP A 486 -2.56 -8.63 21.83
CA TRP A 486 -3.94 -8.74 22.31
C TRP A 486 -4.91 -8.93 21.15
N TRP A 487 -5.71 -9.98 21.27
CA TRP A 487 -6.79 -10.24 20.32
C TRP A 487 -7.90 -9.24 20.57
N HIS A 488 -8.43 -8.65 19.51
CA HIS A 488 -9.47 -7.64 19.61
C HIS A 488 -10.52 -7.80 18.50
N TYR A 489 -11.77 -7.69 18.92
CA TYR A 489 -12.95 -7.64 18.08
C TYR A 489 -13.59 -6.26 18.24
N VAL A 490 -14.02 -5.67 17.12
CA VAL A 490 -14.56 -4.31 17.10
C VAL A 490 -15.84 -4.29 16.27
N ARG A 491 -16.92 -3.75 16.85
CA ARG A 491 -18.20 -3.54 16.15
C ARG A 491 -18.67 -2.10 16.29
N SER A 492 -18.98 -1.46 15.16
CA SER A 492 -19.54 -0.10 15.13
C SER A 492 -20.99 -0.13 15.62
N LEU A 493 -21.28 0.62 16.68
CA LEU A 493 -22.61 0.78 17.28
C LEU A 493 -23.41 1.93 16.68
N SER A 494 -22.79 2.71 15.80
CA SER A 494 -23.36 3.78 15.00
C SER A 494 -22.50 3.98 13.76
N ILE A 495 -22.84 4.93 12.88
CA ILE A 495 -21.85 5.49 11.94
C ILE A 495 -20.61 5.88 12.75
N SER A 496 -19.44 5.40 12.35
CA SER A 496 -18.22 5.48 13.15
C SER A 496 -17.01 5.87 12.30
N PHE A 497 -16.20 6.81 12.79
CA PHE A 497 -14.90 7.16 12.25
C PHE A 497 -13.84 7.13 13.38
N SER A 498 -12.86 6.23 13.27
CA SER A 498 -11.74 6.09 14.20
C SER A 498 -10.39 6.25 13.49
N VAL A 499 -9.36 6.54 14.28
CA VAL A 499 -7.96 6.59 13.84
C VAL A 499 -7.14 5.64 14.72
N SER A 500 -6.43 4.69 14.13
CA SER A 500 -5.48 3.85 14.86
C SER A 500 -4.05 4.36 14.66
N PHE A 501 -3.25 4.30 15.72
CA PHE A 501 -1.83 4.62 15.71
C PHE A 501 -1.05 3.36 16.12
N TRP A 502 -0.28 2.78 15.21
CA TRP A 502 0.55 1.61 15.45
C TRP A 502 1.99 2.02 15.72
N TRP A 503 2.58 1.55 16.83
CA TRP A 503 3.97 1.82 17.18
C TRP A 503 4.64 0.61 17.85
N ASN A 504 5.97 0.61 17.92
CA ASN A 504 6.80 -0.41 18.55
C ASN A 504 8.08 0.16 19.16
#